data_AF-A0A323V7F4-F1
#
_entry.id   AF-A0A323V7F4-F1
#
_cell.length_a   1.000
_cell.length_b   1.000
_cell.length_c   1.000
_cell.angle_alpha   90.00
_cell.angle_beta   90.00
_cell.angle_gamma   90.00
#
_symmetry.space_group_name_H-M   'P 1'
#
loop_
_entity.id
_entity.type
_entity.pdbx_description
1 polymer ?
#
loop_
_entity_poly.entity_id
_entity_poly.type
_entity_poly.pdbx_seq_one_letter_code
_entity_poly.pdbx_strand_id
1 'polypeptide(L)'
;PAEPAGAVVVPLQPRRPATRWLTVAAAVLVGGVLGGGAVALTRDDDGSVVATTALDPLAAENASGRAEVREVDGVRSLQIDLDAPELTDGYYEVWLLQPDAVRMVPVGVVRAGDTVLPLPSGLDLGEYPLVDVSVEPMDGDPTHSGISVARGELST
;
A
#
# COMPACT_ATOMS: atom_id res chain seq x y z
N PRO A 1 -39.95 33.98 1.98
CA PRO A 1 -39.02 32.85 1.75
C PRO A 1 -39.63 31.88 0.72
N ALA A 2 -39.04 31.80 -0.48
CA ALA A 2 -39.52 30.97 -1.58
C ALA A 2 -38.95 29.56 -1.49
N GLU A 3 -39.79 28.54 -1.73
CA GLU A 3 -39.37 27.14 -1.88
C GLU A 3 -38.44 26.97 -3.11
N PRO A 4 -37.39 26.13 -3.03
CA PRO A 4 -36.58 25.84 -4.21
C PRO A 4 -37.39 25.02 -5.21
N ALA A 5 -37.49 25.52 -6.44
CA ALA A 5 -38.13 24.84 -7.56
C ALA A 5 -37.43 23.50 -7.83
N GLY A 6 -38.19 22.41 -7.78
CA GLY A 6 -37.70 21.06 -8.05
C GLY A 6 -37.12 20.95 -9.46
N ALA A 7 -35.90 20.41 -9.56
CA ALA A 7 -35.27 20.13 -10.84
C ALA A 7 -36.04 19.06 -11.63
N VAL A 8 -36.32 19.33 -12.89
CA VAL A 8 -36.93 18.38 -13.82
C VAL A 8 -35.91 17.31 -14.19
N VAL A 9 -36.12 16.09 -13.71
CA VAL A 9 -35.31 14.92 -14.08
C VAL A 9 -35.74 14.45 -15.47
N VAL A 10 -34.83 14.51 -16.45
CA VAL A 10 -35.04 13.93 -17.78
C VAL A 10 -34.68 12.44 -17.72
N PRO A 11 -35.61 11.51 -17.99
CA PRO A 11 -35.27 10.09 -18.01
C PRO A 11 -34.36 9.78 -19.19
N LEU A 12 -33.19 9.20 -18.92
CA LEU A 12 -32.32 8.66 -19.96
C LEU A 12 -32.99 7.39 -20.54
N GLN A 13 -33.32 7.42 -21.84
CA GLN A 13 -33.84 6.24 -22.52
C GLN A 13 -32.79 5.11 -22.53
N PRO A 14 -33.15 3.89 -22.12
CA PRO A 14 -32.22 2.76 -22.17
C PRO A 14 -31.92 2.39 -23.61
N ARG A 15 -30.63 2.43 -23.98
CA ARG A 15 -30.13 1.92 -25.27
C ARG A 15 -30.25 0.39 -25.27
N ARG A 16 -31.06 -0.16 -26.19
CA ARG A 16 -31.15 -1.61 -26.41
C ARG A 16 -29.82 -2.12 -26.99
N PRO A 17 -29.13 -3.09 -26.36
CA PRO A 17 -27.93 -3.67 -26.95
C PRO A 17 -28.32 -4.59 -28.11
N ALA A 18 -27.86 -4.27 -29.31
CA ALA A 18 -27.96 -5.13 -30.48
C ALA A 18 -27.00 -6.31 -30.31
N THR A 19 -27.54 -7.48 -29.99
CA THR A 19 -26.78 -8.74 -29.89
C THR A 19 -26.22 -9.11 -31.26
N ARG A 20 -24.95 -8.77 -31.49
CA ARG A 20 -24.18 -9.28 -32.62
C ARG A 20 -23.53 -10.58 -32.19
N TRP A 21 -24.04 -11.68 -32.74
CA TRP A 21 -23.44 -12.99 -32.64
C TRP A 21 -22.13 -12.98 -33.43
N LEU A 22 -21.01 -13.13 -32.73
CA LEU A 22 -19.72 -13.44 -33.32
C LEU A 22 -19.30 -14.81 -32.80
N THR A 23 -19.13 -15.75 -33.73
CA THR A 23 -18.65 -17.11 -33.51
C THR A 23 -17.13 -17.20 -33.63
N VAL A 24 -16.53 -18.11 -32.84
CA VAL A 24 -15.17 -18.73 -32.95
C VAL A 24 -14.02 -17.86 -32.37
N ALA A 25 -13.09 -18.34 -31.52
CA ALA A 25 -12.47 -19.65 -31.38
C ALA A 25 -12.23 -20.07 -29.91
N ALA A 26 -12.48 -21.34 -29.58
CA ALA A 26 -12.04 -21.96 -28.33
C ALA A 26 -10.60 -22.47 -28.49
N ALA A 27 -9.65 -21.85 -27.80
CA ALA A 27 -8.31 -22.41 -27.63
C ALA A 27 -8.34 -23.36 -26.42
N VAL A 28 -8.29 -24.66 -26.70
CA VAL A 28 -8.09 -25.71 -25.69
C VAL A 28 -6.61 -25.67 -25.28
N LEU A 29 -6.31 -25.11 -24.11
CA LEU A 29 -5.00 -25.28 -23.46
C LEU A 29 -5.05 -26.57 -22.64
N VAL A 30 -4.55 -27.64 -23.24
CA VAL A 30 -4.19 -28.88 -22.54
C VAL A 30 -2.67 -28.93 -22.44
N GLY A 31 -2.15 -28.96 -21.20
CA GLY A 31 -0.75 -29.22 -20.88
C GLY A 31 -0.19 -28.18 -19.91
N GLY A 32 0.26 -28.50 -18.70
CA GLY A 32 0.33 -29.79 -18.02
C GLY A 32 0.50 -29.54 -16.52
N VAL A 33 -0.26 -30.28 -15.72
CA VAL A 33 0.11 -30.62 -14.35
C VAL A 33 1.22 -31.65 -14.47
N LEU A 34 2.37 -31.41 -13.82
CA LEU A 34 3.22 -32.40 -13.12
C LEU A 34 4.55 -31.75 -12.72
N GLY A 35 4.69 -31.39 -11.43
CA GLY A 35 6.00 -31.26 -10.76
C GLY A 35 6.44 -29.85 -10.38
N GLY A 36 6.20 -29.44 -9.12
CA GLY A 36 7.05 -28.52 -8.36
C GLY A 36 7.28 -27.11 -8.93
N GLY A 37 6.29 -26.22 -8.78
CA GLY A 37 6.48 -24.79 -8.52
C GLY A 37 7.61 -24.04 -9.23
N ALA A 38 7.75 -24.15 -10.55
CA ALA A 38 8.48 -23.15 -11.33
C ALA A 38 7.54 -21.97 -11.59
N VAL A 39 7.41 -21.09 -10.62
CA VAL A 39 6.81 -19.78 -10.83
C VAL A 39 7.82 -18.94 -11.61
N ALA A 40 7.74 -19.00 -12.94
CA ALA A 40 8.36 -18.01 -13.80
C ALA A 40 7.57 -16.69 -13.66
N LEU A 41 7.88 -15.90 -12.62
CA LEU A 41 7.50 -14.50 -12.55
C LEU A 41 8.62 -13.70 -13.22
N THR A 42 8.48 -13.47 -14.52
CA THR A 42 9.20 -12.39 -15.20
C THR A 42 8.68 -11.06 -14.66
N ARG A 43 9.54 -10.29 -13.98
CA ARG A 43 9.53 -8.83 -14.05
C ARG A 43 10.92 -8.28 -13.68
N ASP A 44 11.81 -8.32 -14.66
CA ASP A 44 12.91 -7.37 -14.76
C ASP A 44 12.29 -5.96 -14.96
N ASP A 45 12.03 -5.26 -13.86
CA ASP A 45 11.89 -3.79 -13.76
C ASP A 45 11.81 -3.38 -12.27
N ASP A 46 12.66 -3.99 -11.42
CA ASP A 46 12.79 -3.59 -10.02
C ASP A 46 13.68 -2.34 -9.96
N GLY A 47 13.06 -1.17 -9.86
CA GLY A 47 13.76 0.11 -9.73
C GLY A 47 14.89 0.11 -8.69
N SER A 48 15.82 1.07 -8.82
CA SER A 48 16.96 1.14 -7.92
C SER A 48 16.50 1.39 -6.48
N VAL A 49 17.08 0.64 -5.54
CA VAL A 49 16.94 0.93 -4.10
C VAL A 49 17.71 2.21 -3.81
N VAL A 50 17.03 3.22 -3.25
CA VAL A 50 17.61 4.53 -2.91
C VAL A 50 17.73 4.76 -1.41
N ALA A 51 17.01 3.98 -0.60
CA ALA A 51 17.16 3.96 0.84
C ALA A 51 16.67 2.62 1.42
N THR A 52 17.24 2.18 2.54
CA THR A 52 16.79 0.96 3.23
C THR A 52 16.98 1.05 4.74
N THR A 53 16.17 0.31 5.49
CA THR A 53 16.34 0.11 6.93
C THR A 53 15.76 -1.21 7.40
N ALA A 54 16.29 -1.74 8.50
CA ALA A 54 15.62 -2.78 9.27
C ALA A 54 14.57 -2.13 10.17
N LEU A 55 13.43 -2.79 10.37
CA LEU A 55 12.41 -2.36 11.31
C LEU A 55 12.62 -3.14 12.61
N ASP A 56 13.13 -2.44 13.62
CA ASP A 56 13.38 -2.98 14.95
C ASP A 56 12.10 -2.93 15.81
N PRO A 57 11.80 -3.96 16.61
CA PRO A 57 10.65 -3.96 17.50
C PRO A 57 10.70 -2.83 18.55
N LEU A 58 9.57 -2.17 18.78
CA LEU A 58 9.40 -1.14 19.82
C LEU A 58 8.44 -1.54 20.95
N ALA A 59 7.47 -2.42 20.68
CA ALA A 59 6.47 -2.85 21.63
C ALA A 59 6.71 -4.30 22.12
N ALA A 60 5.93 -4.74 23.09
CA ALA A 60 5.88 -6.16 23.49
C ALA A 60 5.27 -7.04 22.37
N GLU A 61 4.47 -6.43 21.49
CA GLU A 61 4.05 -7.03 20.23
C GLU A 61 5.29 -7.18 19.34
N ASN A 62 5.68 -8.42 19.05
CA ASN A 62 6.87 -8.72 18.26
C ASN A 62 6.63 -8.38 16.77
N ALA A 63 6.69 -7.09 16.42
CA ALA A 63 6.71 -6.64 15.04
C ALA A 63 8.15 -6.30 14.62
N SER A 64 8.58 -6.79 13.47
CA SER A 64 9.89 -6.50 12.88
C SER A 64 9.83 -6.58 11.36
N GLY A 65 10.91 -6.22 10.67
CA GLY A 65 10.90 -6.35 9.22
C GLY A 65 11.99 -5.56 8.51
N ARG A 66 11.70 -5.20 7.26
CA ARG A 66 12.55 -4.36 6.42
C ARG A 66 11.70 -3.34 5.66
N ALA A 67 12.25 -2.15 5.50
CA ALA A 67 11.74 -1.13 4.60
C ALA A 67 12.78 -0.79 3.53
N GLU A 68 12.33 -0.68 2.28
CA GLU A 68 13.14 -0.26 1.14
C GLU A 68 12.40 0.81 0.34
N VAL A 69 13.06 1.93 0.07
CA VAL A 69 12.57 2.90 -0.91
C VAL A 69 13.17 2.55 -2.26
N ARG A 70 12.31 2.32 -3.26
CA ARG A 70 12.70 2.10 -4.65
C ARG A 70 12.25 3.22 -5.54
N GLU A 71 13.06 3.53 -6.56
CA GLU A 71 12.76 4.53 -7.56
C GLU A 71 12.74 3.93 -8.97
N VAL A 72 11.65 4.18 -9.71
CA VAL A 72 11.49 3.83 -11.13
C VAL A 72 11.06 5.11 -11.85
N ASP A 73 11.82 5.55 -12.85
CA ASP A 73 11.51 6.73 -13.66
C ASP A 73 11.18 8.00 -12.83
N GLY A 74 11.88 8.20 -11.70
CA GLY A 74 11.68 9.33 -10.78
C GLY A 74 10.46 9.20 -9.86
N VAL A 75 9.73 8.08 -9.91
CA VAL A 75 8.63 7.77 -9.00
C VAL A 75 9.14 6.86 -7.89
N ARG A 76 8.93 7.26 -6.63
CA ARG A 76 9.35 6.50 -5.45
C ARG A 76 8.21 5.70 -4.87
N SER A 77 8.55 4.50 -4.38
CA SER A 77 7.67 3.64 -3.59
C SER A 77 8.40 3.10 -2.37
N LEU A 78 7.67 2.95 -1.27
CA LEU A 78 8.12 2.28 -0.06
C LEU A 78 7.65 0.82 -0.11
N GLN A 79 8.59 -0.10 -0.10
CA GLN A 79 8.35 -1.53 0.05
C GLN A 79 8.59 -1.91 1.51
N ILE A 80 7.61 -2.57 2.11
CA ILE A 80 7.65 -3.04 3.49
C ILE A 80 7.48 -4.55 3.46
N ASP A 81 8.43 -5.27 4.06
CA ASP A 81 8.27 -6.67 4.45
C ASP A 81 8.14 -6.72 5.97
N LEU A 82 6.92 -6.98 6.45
CA LEU A 82 6.56 -6.92 7.87
C LEU A 82 6.32 -8.33 8.42
N ASP A 83 7.04 -8.70 9.48
CA ASP A 83 6.67 -9.81 10.35
C ASP A 83 5.96 -9.23 11.58
N ALA A 84 4.68 -9.55 11.74
CA ALA A 84 3.86 -9.05 12.84
C ALA A 84 2.69 -10.00 13.11
N PRO A 85 2.21 -10.10 14.37
CA PRO A 85 1.02 -10.87 14.69
C PRO A 85 -0.24 -10.30 14.02
N GLU A 86 -1.28 -11.12 13.87
CA GLU A 86 -2.59 -10.60 13.50
C GLU A 86 -3.18 -9.78 14.65
N LEU A 87 -3.71 -8.61 14.32
CA LEU A 87 -4.42 -7.75 15.25
C LEU A 87 -5.88 -8.21 15.39
N THR A 88 -6.39 -8.25 16.62
CA THR A 88 -7.83 -8.49 16.88
C THR A 88 -8.67 -7.22 16.77
N ASP A 89 -8.05 -6.05 16.94
CA ASP A 89 -8.68 -4.74 16.83
C ASP A 89 -7.65 -3.75 16.24
N GLY A 90 -8.10 -2.88 15.35
CA GLY A 90 -7.24 -1.95 14.60
C GLY A 90 -6.55 -2.56 13.36
N TYR A 91 -5.60 -1.81 12.81
CA TYR A 91 -4.81 -2.18 11.65
C TYR A 91 -3.39 -1.61 11.75
N TYR A 92 -2.45 -2.13 10.97
CA TYR A 92 -1.11 -1.54 10.88
C TYR A 92 -1.07 -0.43 9.84
N GLU A 93 -0.46 0.69 10.17
CA GLU A 93 -0.17 1.78 9.24
C GLU A 93 1.31 2.11 9.28
N VAL A 94 1.89 2.42 8.11
CA VAL A 94 3.27 2.89 8.02
C VAL A 94 3.31 4.39 7.80
N TRP A 95 4.24 5.03 8.50
CA TRP A 95 4.43 6.47 8.55
C TRP A 95 5.89 6.82 8.30
N LEU A 96 6.12 8.01 7.74
CA LEU A 96 7.45 8.61 7.67
C LEU A 96 7.52 9.81 8.60
N LEU A 97 8.49 9.79 9.51
CA LEU A 97 8.61 10.71 10.63
C LEU A 97 9.91 11.51 10.53
N GLN A 98 9.87 12.73 11.05
CA GLN A 98 11.09 13.47 11.38
C GLN A 98 11.81 12.84 12.58
N PRO A 99 13.11 13.13 12.79
CA PRO A 99 13.86 12.58 13.93
C PRO A 99 13.26 12.90 15.31
N ASP A 100 12.50 14.00 15.43
CA ASP A 100 11.82 14.39 16.67
C ASP A 100 10.42 13.75 16.84
N ALA A 101 9.95 12.98 15.83
CA ALA A 101 8.63 12.36 15.76
C ALA A 101 7.44 13.34 15.89
N VAL A 102 7.63 14.64 15.67
CA VAL A 102 6.57 15.65 15.77
C VAL A 102 5.82 15.80 14.45
N ARG A 103 6.55 15.80 13.33
CA ARG A 103 5.98 15.86 11.98
C ARG A 103 6.03 14.48 11.33
N MET A 104 4.89 14.07 10.78
CA MET A 104 4.65 12.71 10.30
C MET A 104 3.89 12.78 8.98
N VAL A 105 4.18 11.86 8.07
CA VAL A 105 3.46 11.67 6.81
C VAL A 105 2.87 10.27 6.82
N PRO A 106 1.53 10.11 6.81
CA PRO A 106 0.91 8.79 6.62
C PRO A 106 1.25 8.31 5.22
N VAL A 107 1.71 7.07 5.10
CA VAL A 107 2.04 6.46 3.81
C VAL A 107 0.95 5.47 3.41
N GLY A 108 0.50 4.64 4.35
CA GLY A 108 -0.67 3.78 4.14
C GLY A 108 -0.69 2.51 4.99
N VAL A 109 -1.79 1.78 4.86
CA VAL A 109 -2.05 0.54 5.59
C VAL A 109 -1.10 -0.57 5.13
N VAL A 110 -0.55 -1.30 6.09
CA VAL A 110 0.30 -2.48 5.87
C VAL A 110 -0.28 -3.70 6.59
N ARG A 111 0.23 -4.88 6.24
CA ARG A 111 -0.10 -6.16 6.88
C ARG A 111 1.16 -7.02 6.91
N ALA A 112 1.12 -8.14 7.64
CA ALA A 112 2.22 -9.10 7.59
C ALA A 112 2.51 -9.56 6.14
N GLY A 113 3.80 -9.66 5.81
CA GLY A 113 4.37 -9.89 4.48
C GLY A 113 4.61 -8.60 3.68
N ASP A 114 4.74 -8.76 2.37
CA ASP A 114 5.08 -7.66 1.47
C ASP A 114 3.92 -6.70 1.21
N THR A 115 4.22 -5.40 1.31
CA THR A 115 3.35 -4.29 0.90
C THR A 115 4.16 -3.25 0.13
N VAL A 116 3.63 -2.73 -0.97
CA VAL A 116 4.25 -1.65 -1.77
C VAL A 116 3.34 -0.44 -1.78
N LEU A 117 3.84 0.71 -1.33
CA LEU A 117 3.08 1.95 -1.20
C LEU A 117 3.76 3.07 -1.98
N PRO A 118 3.02 3.89 -2.76
CA PRO A 118 3.61 5.04 -3.43
C PRO A 118 4.03 6.10 -2.41
N LEU A 119 5.14 6.78 -2.66
CA LEU A 119 5.53 7.95 -1.88
C LEU A 119 5.09 9.25 -2.59
N PRO A 120 4.68 10.30 -1.85
CA PRO A 120 4.40 11.60 -2.43
C PRO A 120 5.61 12.15 -3.21
N SER A 121 5.35 12.73 -4.38
CA SER A 121 6.39 13.40 -5.17
C SER A 121 7.03 14.52 -4.37
N GLY A 122 8.36 14.57 -4.32
CA GLY A 122 9.11 15.62 -3.61
C GLY A 122 9.22 15.41 -2.10
N LEU A 123 8.79 14.26 -1.56
CA LEU A 123 9.08 13.91 -0.18
C LEU A 123 10.60 13.80 0.04
N ASP A 124 11.12 14.58 0.98
CA ASP A 124 12.54 14.56 1.36
C ASP A 124 12.78 13.49 2.43
N LEU A 125 13.47 12.41 2.05
CA LEU A 125 13.83 11.31 2.95
C LEU A 125 14.88 11.72 3.99
N GLY A 126 15.63 12.80 3.77
CA GLY A 126 16.53 13.37 4.77
C GLY A 126 15.79 14.18 5.84
N GLU A 127 14.62 14.73 5.51
CA GLU A 127 13.74 15.39 6.49
C GLU A 127 12.86 14.39 7.25
N TYR A 128 12.40 13.32 6.58
CA TYR A 128 11.57 12.26 7.17
C TYR A 128 12.25 10.87 7.10
N PRO A 129 13.37 10.65 7.80
CA PRO A 129 14.16 9.42 7.65
C PRO A 129 13.59 8.23 8.43
N LEU A 130 12.70 8.45 9.39
CA LEU A 130 12.20 7.38 10.26
C LEU A 130 10.98 6.71 9.63
N VAL A 131 11.06 5.40 9.38
CA VAL A 131 9.92 4.54 9.05
C VAL A 131 9.34 4.03 10.35
N ASP A 132 8.06 4.31 10.62
CA ASP A 132 7.33 3.82 11.78
C ASP A 132 6.14 2.96 11.35
N VAL A 133 5.97 1.82 11.99
CA VAL A 133 4.77 0.99 11.87
C VAL A 133 4.01 1.08 13.18
N SER A 134 2.75 1.54 13.12
CA SER A 134 1.88 1.75 14.27
C SER A 134 0.63 0.90 14.19
N VAL A 135 -0.03 0.69 15.34
CA VAL A 135 -1.36 0.10 15.45
C VAL A 135 -2.39 1.21 15.51
N GLU A 136 -3.19 1.34 14.46
CA GLU A 136 -4.21 2.37 14.33
C GLU A 136 -5.61 1.83 14.65
N PRO A 137 -6.42 2.54 15.45
CA PRO A 137 -7.78 2.16 15.77
C PRO A 137 -8.74 2.41 14.59
N MET A 138 -9.86 1.67 14.55
CA MET A 138 -10.95 1.94 13.60
C MET A 138 -11.99 2.92 14.17
N ASP A 139 -11.54 4.09 14.65
CA ASP A 139 -12.39 5.08 15.32
C ASP A 139 -12.73 6.31 14.43
N GLY A 140 -12.10 6.42 13.27
CA GLY A 140 -12.31 7.51 12.31
C GLY A 140 -11.44 8.74 12.56
N ASP A 141 -10.51 8.69 13.53
CA ASP A 141 -9.46 9.68 13.69
C ASP A 141 -8.23 9.26 12.86
N PRO A 142 -7.82 10.04 11.84
CA PRO A 142 -6.64 9.72 11.03
C PRO A 142 -5.33 10.15 11.70
N THR A 143 -5.36 10.63 12.95
CA THR A 143 -4.15 11.00 13.68
C THR A 143 -3.41 9.75 14.13
N HIS A 144 -2.10 9.71 13.91
CA HIS A 144 -1.23 8.63 14.38
C HIS A 144 -1.51 8.30 15.86
N SER A 145 -1.86 7.04 16.13
CA SER A 145 -2.26 6.51 17.45
C SER A 145 -1.26 6.76 18.59
N GLY A 146 0.02 6.82 18.25
CA GLY A 146 1.14 6.84 19.21
C GLY A 146 1.57 5.45 19.68
N ILE A 147 0.97 4.38 19.13
CA ILE A 147 1.28 3.00 19.47
C ILE A 147 2.13 2.39 18.36
N SER A 148 3.42 2.74 18.36
CA SER A 148 4.40 2.19 17.42
C SER A 148 4.84 0.78 17.83
N VAL A 149 4.90 -0.14 16.86
CA VAL A 149 5.30 -1.54 17.07
C VAL A 149 6.66 -1.88 16.47
N ALA A 150 7.05 -1.20 15.38
CA ALA A 150 8.35 -1.37 14.76
C ALA A 150 8.84 -0.05 14.15
N ARG A 151 10.16 0.21 14.20
CA ARG A 151 10.75 1.43 13.64
C ARG A 151 12.15 1.20 13.09
N GLY A 152 12.49 1.93 12.04
CA GLY A 152 13.83 1.96 11.46
C GLY A 152 14.16 3.33 10.90
N GLU A 153 15.45 3.66 10.83
CA GLU A 153 15.94 4.88 10.17
C GLU A 153 16.50 4.54 8.79
N LEU A 154 15.98 5.19 7.75
CA LEU A 154 16.43 5.02 6.37
C LEU A 154 17.89 5.44 6.21
N SER A 155 18.67 4.53 5.64
CA SER A 155 20.03 4.78 5.17
C SER A 155 20.05 4.84 3.64
N THR A 156 20.58 5.94 3.10
CA THR A 156 20.71 6.22 1.65
C THR A 156 22.09 5.90 1.13
#